data_AF-A0AAE7M7E1-F1
#
_entry.id   AF-A0AAE7M7E1-F1
#
_cell.length_a   1.000
_cell.length_b   1.000
_cell.length_c   1.000
_cell.angle_alpha   90.00
_cell.angle_beta   90.00
_cell.angle_gamma   90.00
#
_symmetry.space_group_name_H-M   'P 1'
#
loop_
_entity.id
_entity.type
_entity.pdbx_description
1 polymer ?
#
loop_
_entity_poly.entity_id
_entity_poly.type
_entity_poly.pdbx_seq_one_letter_code
_entity_poly.pdbx_strand_id
1 'polypeptide(L)'
;MDLQVLIAAAADVCLKPQRHAVVPVVVESNVSGAVDLTADDAHLRIESRDPGGDRRPELDLELEIYRSGADLHLMLSWWQQDGRPLLWQGSHPVWMDGSSGQRCERPRDGAPLEALARRLRALLAGSQG
;
A
#
# COMPACT_ATOMS: atom_id res chain seq x y z
N MET A 1 2.37 -5.16 17.75
CA MET A 1 1.16 -4.70 17.05
C MET A 1 1.16 -5.39 15.70
N ASP A 2 0.04 -5.95 15.26
CA ASP A 2 -0.06 -6.63 13.96
C ASP A 2 0.08 -5.61 12.82
N LEU A 3 1.05 -5.83 11.91
CA LEU A 3 1.36 -4.96 10.77
C LEU A 3 0.12 -4.75 9.88
N GLN A 4 -0.67 -5.80 9.66
CA GLN A 4 -1.87 -5.72 8.82
C GLN A 4 -2.92 -4.82 9.45
N VAL A 5 -3.11 -4.93 10.76
CA VAL A 5 -4.04 -4.08 11.52
C VAL A 5 -3.58 -2.61 11.49
N LEU A 6 -2.28 -2.36 11.60
CA LEU A 6 -1.71 -1.02 11.50
C LEU A 6 -1.98 -0.39 10.13
N ILE A 7 -1.74 -1.14 9.05
CA ILE A 7 -1.95 -0.67 7.67
C ILE A 7 -3.44 -0.44 7.40
N ALA A 8 -4.31 -1.37 7.81
CA ALA A 8 -5.76 -1.24 7.67
C ALA A 8 -6.27 0.03 8.37
N ALA A 9 -5.83 0.28 9.60
CA ALA A 9 -6.22 1.48 10.35
C ALA A 9 -5.72 2.78 9.69
N ALA A 10 -4.54 2.77 9.07
CA ALA A 10 -4.04 3.90 8.30
C ALA A 10 -4.88 4.14 7.03
N ALA A 11 -5.24 3.06 6.32
CA ALA A 11 -6.11 3.12 5.14
C ALA A 11 -7.50 3.66 5.48
N ASP A 12 -8.14 3.21 6.57
CA ASP A 12 -9.45 3.70 7.03
C ASP A 12 -9.46 5.22 7.27
N VAL A 13 -8.36 5.79 7.75
CA VAL A 13 -8.24 7.23 8.00
C VAL A 13 -8.08 8.01 6.69
N CYS A 14 -7.31 7.47 5.74
CA CYS A 14 -6.89 8.18 4.52
C CYS A 14 -7.85 7.99 3.34
N LEU A 15 -8.48 6.82 3.21
CA LEU A 15 -9.27 6.40 2.05
C LEU A 15 -10.79 6.39 2.36
N LYS A 16 -11.25 7.42 3.06
CA LYS A 16 -12.68 7.56 3.40
C LYS A 16 -13.54 7.61 2.13
N PRO A 17 -14.76 7.03 2.16
CA PRO A 17 -15.44 6.46 3.31
C PRO A 17 -15.19 4.96 3.52
N GLN A 18 -14.22 4.37 2.82
CA GLN A 18 -14.02 2.92 2.81
C GLN A 18 -13.46 2.40 4.14
N ARG A 19 -13.70 1.12 4.40
CA ARG A 19 -13.08 0.31 5.46
C ARG A 19 -12.17 -0.74 4.84
N HIS A 20 -11.08 -1.10 5.50
CA HIS A 20 -10.05 -1.91 4.89
C HIS A 20 -9.69 -3.16 5.69
N ALA A 21 -9.41 -4.23 4.97
CA ALA A 21 -8.66 -5.37 5.46
C ALA A 21 -7.32 -5.45 4.71
N VAL A 22 -6.31 -6.08 5.30
CA VAL A 22 -4.99 -6.23 4.66
C VAL A 22 -4.63 -7.70 4.66
N VAL A 23 -4.28 -8.23 3.50
CA VAL A 23 -3.90 -9.63 3.32
C VAL A 23 -2.54 -9.73 2.62
N PRO A 24 -1.71 -10.75 2.91
CA PRO A 24 -0.50 -11.02 2.15
C PRO A 24 -0.82 -11.32 0.69
N VAL A 25 -0.02 -10.80 -0.24
CA VAL A 25 -0.01 -11.32 -1.61
C VAL A 25 0.87 -12.57 -1.60
N VAL A 26 0.23 -13.74 -1.64
CA VAL A 26 0.95 -15.00 -1.74
C VAL A 26 1.37 -15.19 -3.20
N VAL A 27 2.62 -14.87 -3.51
CA VAL A 27 3.26 -15.38 -4.72
C VAL A 27 3.50 -16.87 -4.47
N GLU A 28 3.11 -17.75 -5.39
CA GLU A 28 3.37 -19.20 -5.31
C GLU A 28 4.89 -19.46 -5.31
N SER A 29 5.52 -19.24 -4.16
CA SER A 29 6.88 -19.67 -3.85
C SER A 29 6.75 -20.81 -2.87
N ASN A 30 7.40 -21.93 -3.20
CA ASN A 30 7.24 -23.26 -2.62
C ASN A 30 7.70 -23.40 -1.16
N VAL A 31 7.36 -22.46 -0.28
CA VAL A 31 7.75 -22.50 1.13
C VAL A 31 6.47 -22.55 1.97
N SER A 32 6.11 -23.78 2.33
CA SER A 32 5.14 -24.07 3.38
C SER A 32 5.69 -23.56 4.71
N GLY A 33 5.29 -22.36 5.10
CA GLY A 33 5.63 -21.73 6.36
C GLY A 33 4.92 -20.39 6.44
N ALA A 34 4.36 -20.05 7.60
CA ALA A 34 3.79 -18.73 7.83
C ALA A 34 4.85 -17.69 7.47
N VAL A 35 4.60 -16.92 6.41
CA VAL A 35 5.53 -15.89 5.96
C VAL A 35 5.54 -14.83 7.04
N ASP A 36 6.64 -14.75 7.79
CA ASP A 36 6.82 -13.71 8.81
C ASP A 36 7.02 -12.39 8.05
N LEU A 37 5.90 -11.72 7.74
CA LEU A 37 5.88 -10.45 7.03
C LEU A 37 6.48 -9.39 7.94
N THR A 38 7.79 -9.21 7.81
CA THR A 38 8.46 -8.08 8.45
C THR A 38 8.13 -6.81 7.69
N ALA A 39 8.15 -5.66 8.37
CA ALA A 39 7.98 -4.36 7.73
C ALA A 39 9.16 -3.95 6.83
N ASP A 40 10.14 -4.83 6.62
CA ASP A 40 11.33 -4.57 5.84
C ASP A 40 11.18 -5.02 4.38
N ASP A 41 10.37 -6.05 4.14
CA ASP A 41 10.02 -6.53 2.80
C ASP A 41 8.65 -7.20 2.85
N ALA A 42 7.63 -6.54 2.31
CA ALA A 42 6.25 -7.03 2.36
C ALA A 42 5.47 -6.66 1.11
N HIS A 43 4.71 -7.63 0.60
CA HIS A 43 3.79 -7.47 -0.52
C HIS A 43 2.38 -7.80 -0.05
N LEU A 44 1.52 -6.80 -0.06
CA LEU A 44 0.22 -6.80 0.61
C LEU A 44 -0.87 -6.29 -0.32
N ARG A 45 -2.08 -6.84 -0.15
CA ARG A 45 -3.30 -6.28 -0.74
C ARG A 45 -4.12 -5.61 0.33
N ILE A 46 -4.52 -4.37 0.08
CA ILE A 46 -5.47 -3.60 0.88
C ILE A 46 -6.85 -3.76 0.24
N GLU A 47 -7.72 -4.52 0.91
CA GLU A 47 -9.06 -4.83 0.47
C GLU A 47 -10.07 -3.78 0.94
N SER A 48 -10.74 -3.11 0.00
CA SER A 48 -11.66 -1.99 0.27
C SER A 48 -13.12 -2.40 0.39
N ARG A 49 -13.77 -2.10 1.51
CA ARG A 49 -15.21 -2.30 1.73
C ARG A 49 -15.91 -0.96 1.89
N ASP A 50 -17.14 -0.88 1.44
CA ASP A 50 -17.95 0.30 1.72
C ASP A 50 -18.39 0.35 3.20
N PRO A 51 -19.00 1.45 3.67
CA PRO A 51 -19.48 1.55 5.05
C PRO A 51 -20.53 0.49 5.44
N GLY A 52 -21.24 -0.10 4.47
CA GLY A 52 -22.17 -1.21 4.68
C GLY A 52 -21.47 -2.56 4.86
N GLY A 53 -20.18 -2.65 4.52
CA GLY A 53 -19.36 -3.85 4.61
C GLY A 53 -19.20 -4.60 3.28
N ASP A 54 -19.82 -4.10 2.21
CA ASP A 54 -19.78 -4.74 0.90
C ASP A 54 -18.40 -4.56 0.27
N ARG A 55 -17.87 -5.63 -0.37
CA ARG A 55 -16.58 -5.58 -1.07
C ARG A 55 -16.64 -4.60 -2.24
N ARG A 56 -15.59 -3.78 -2.38
CA ARG A 56 -15.34 -2.87 -3.52
C ARG A 56 -13.99 -3.21 -4.16
N PRO A 57 -13.86 -4.34 -4.88
CA PRO A 57 -12.58 -4.78 -5.44
C PRO A 57 -11.96 -3.76 -6.40
N GLU A 58 -12.77 -2.92 -7.04
CA GLU A 58 -12.31 -1.85 -7.93
C GLU A 58 -11.50 -0.76 -7.20
N LEU A 59 -11.59 -0.70 -5.87
CA LEU A 59 -10.87 0.20 -4.99
C LEU A 59 -9.76 -0.50 -4.20
N ASP A 60 -9.49 -1.78 -4.47
CA ASP A 60 -8.38 -2.48 -3.82
C ASP A 60 -7.05 -1.88 -4.27
N LEU A 61 -6.10 -1.84 -3.33
CA LEU A 61 -4.74 -1.38 -3.59
C LEU A 61 -3.76 -2.51 -3.36
N GLU A 62 -2.69 -2.49 -4.13
CA GLU A 62 -1.46 -3.19 -3.83
C GLU A 62 -0.53 -2.27 -3.05
N LEU A 63 0.10 -2.83 -2.02
CA LEU A 63 1.14 -2.17 -1.24
C LEU A 63 2.38 -3.03 -1.25
N GLU A 64 3.47 -2.48 -1.74
CA GLU A 64 4.81 -3.06 -1.62
C GLU A 64 5.66 -2.18 -0.71
N ILE A 65 6.39 -2.82 0.20
CA ILE A 65 7.24 -2.19 1.20
C ILE A 65 8.65 -2.70 0.98
N TYR A 66 9.61 -1.80 0.82
CA TYR A 66 11.01 -2.16 0.65
C TYR A 66 11.90 -1.32 1.57
N ARG A 67 12.78 -1.98 2.31
CA ARG A 67 13.84 -1.32 3.06
C ARG A 67 15.19 -1.49 2.37
N SER A 68 15.86 -0.37 2.10
CA SER A 68 17.23 -0.33 1.60
C SER A 68 18.12 0.36 2.64
N GLY A 69 18.83 -0.43 3.45
CA GLY A 69 19.57 0.09 4.60
C GLY A 69 18.63 0.77 5.61
N ALA A 70 18.84 2.06 5.86
CA ALA A 70 17.97 2.85 6.74
C ALA A 70 16.72 3.42 6.02
N ASP A 71 16.71 3.42 4.69
CA ASP A 71 15.66 4.03 3.90
C ASP A 71 14.46 3.09 3.74
N LEU A 72 13.26 3.65 3.98
CA LEU A 72 11.98 2.98 3.77
C LEU A 72 11.30 3.55 2.53
N HIS A 73 10.95 2.65 1.62
CA HIS A 73 10.24 2.94 0.39
C HIS A 73 8.92 2.18 0.35
N LEU A 74 7.89 2.81 -0.20
CA LEU A 74 6.58 2.20 -0.42
C LEU A 74 6.18 2.37 -1.88
N MET A 75 5.53 1.37 -2.45
CA MET A 75 4.80 1.50 -3.70
C MET A 75 3.31 1.22 -3.46
N LEU A 76 2.45 2.10 -3.93
CA LEU A 76 1.00 1.91 -3.96
C LEU A 76 0.53 1.86 -5.40
N SER A 77 -0.10 0.75 -5.78
CA SER A 77 -0.70 0.55 -7.11
C SER A 77 -2.17 0.17 -6.95
N TRP A 78 -2.95 0.28 -8.03
CA TRP A 78 -4.33 -0.18 -8.05
C TRP A 78 -4.36 -1.67 -8.39
N TRP A 79 -5.02 -2.48 -7.56
CA TRP A 79 -5.01 -3.93 -7.72
C TRP A 79 -5.58 -4.33 -9.08
N GLN A 80 -4.79 -5.05 -9.88
CA GLN A 80 -5.14 -5.53 -11.23
C GLN A 80 -5.60 -4.43 -12.20
N GLN A 81 -5.04 -3.22 -12.05
CA GLN A 81 -5.35 -2.06 -12.88
C GLN A 81 -4.06 -1.40 -13.39
N ASP A 82 -3.19 -2.18 -14.02
CA ASP A 82 -1.83 -1.81 -14.44
C ASP A 82 -1.75 -0.56 -15.32
N GLY A 83 -2.83 -0.19 -16.01
CA GLY A 83 -2.89 1.05 -16.79
C GLY A 83 -3.03 2.32 -15.96
N ARG A 84 -3.32 2.23 -14.66
CA ARG A 84 -3.49 3.39 -13.78
C ARG A 84 -2.14 3.87 -13.24
N PRO A 85 -1.97 5.19 -13.00
CA PRO A 85 -0.79 5.68 -12.33
C PRO A 85 -0.60 5.06 -10.95
N LEU A 86 0.64 4.74 -10.63
CA LEU A 86 1.06 4.22 -9.33
C LEU A 86 1.90 5.25 -8.59
N LEU A 87 1.92 5.15 -7.26
CA LEU A 87 2.63 6.07 -6.38
C LEU A 87 3.86 5.37 -5.79
N TRP A 88 5.04 5.94 -6.05
CA TRP A 88 6.26 5.63 -5.34
C TRP A 88 6.49 6.64 -4.21
N GLN A 89 6.74 6.16 -2.99
CA GLN A 89 7.00 6.97 -1.82
C GLN A 89 8.37 6.61 -1.23
N GLY A 90 9.40 7.36 -1.63
CA GLY A 90 10.66 7.46 -0.89
C GLY A 90 10.62 8.65 0.08
N SER A 91 11.63 9.52 0.00
CA SER A 91 11.64 10.81 0.72
C SER A 91 10.52 11.76 0.25
N HIS A 92 10.15 11.69 -1.03
CA HIS A 92 9.06 12.47 -1.64
C HIS A 92 8.18 11.55 -2.50
N PRO A 93 6.87 11.87 -2.64
CA PRO A 93 5.98 11.13 -3.53
C PRO A 93 6.35 11.39 -5.00
N VAL A 94 6.33 10.32 -5.80
CA VAL A 94 6.48 10.36 -7.26
C VAL A 94 5.38 9.52 -7.88
N TRP A 95 4.60 10.11 -8.78
CA TRP A 95 3.63 9.38 -9.58
C TRP A 95 4.28 8.90 -10.87
N MET A 96 4.00 7.65 -11.22
CA MET A 96 4.47 7.03 -12.45
C MET A 96 3.26 6.51 -13.23
N ASP A 97 3.26 6.73 -14.52
CA ASP A 97 2.29 6.13 -15.43
C ASP A 97 2.45 4.60 -15.41
N GLY A 98 1.36 3.87 -15.17
CA GLY A 98 1.42 2.42 -14.97
C GLY A 98 1.82 1.64 -16.23
N SER A 99 1.58 2.20 -17.42
CA SER A 99 1.93 1.54 -18.68
C SER A 99 3.41 1.76 -19.06
N SER A 100 3.91 2.98 -18.90
CA SER A 100 5.23 3.39 -19.39
C SER A 100 6.31 3.45 -18.30
N GLY A 101 5.92 3.46 -17.03
CA GLY A 101 6.81 3.68 -15.89
C GLY A 101 7.38 5.10 -15.83
N GLN A 102 6.99 6.00 -16.73
CA GLN A 102 7.48 7.37 -16.74
C GLN A 102 6.77 8.21 -15.68
N ARG A 103 7.49 9.19 -15.13
CA ARG A 103 6.90 10.15 -14.19
C ARG A 103 5.73 10.87 -14.85
N CYS A 104 4.61 10.95 -14.13
CA CYS A 104 3.41 11.64 -14.58
C CYS A 104 2.89 12.62 -13.51
N GLU A 105 1.83 13.34 -13.85
CA GLU A 105 1.12 14.16 -12.86
C GLU A 105 0.31 13.31 -11.91
N ARG A 106 0.09 13.82 -10.69
CA ARG A 106 -0.77 13.18 -9.70
C ARG A 106 -2.19 13.02 -10.28
N PRO A 107 -2.78 11.81 -10.26
CA PRO A 107 -4.16 11.62 -10.70
C PRO A 107 -5.14 12.34 -9.76
N ARG A 108 -6.35 12.60 -10.24
CA ARG A 108 -7.38 13.36 -9.50
C ARG A 108 -7.62 12.79 -8.10
N ASP A 109 -7.67 11.48 -7.98
CA ASP A 109 -7.88 10.70 -6.76
C ASP A 109 -6.57 10.29 -6.06
N GLY A 110 -5.43 10.86 -6.44
CA GLY A 110 -4.12 10.53 -5.86
C GLY A 110 -3.84 11.14 -4.47
N ALA A 111 -4.52 12.20 -4.07
CA ALA A 111 -4.23 12.87 -2.79
C ALA A 111 -4.46 11.95 -1.56
N PRO A 112 -5.55 11.16 -1.49
CA PRO A 112 -5.70 10.12 -0.47
C PRO A 112 -4.56 9.08 -0.44
N LEU A 113 -4.04 8.66 -1.60
CA LEU A 113 -2.93 7.70 -1.70
C LEU A 113 -1.62 8.31 -1.19
N GLU A 114 -1.33 9.58 -1.51
CA GLU A 114 -0.19 10.30 -0.93
C GLU A 114 -0.29 10.44 0.59
N ALA A 115 -1.50 10.71 1.10
CA ALA A 115 -1.75 10.80 2.53
C ALA A 115 -1.52 9.44 3.22
N LEU A 116 -2.00 8.34 2.62
CA LEU A 116 -1.77 6.99 3.10
C LEU A 116 -0.28 6.65 3.10
N ALA A 117 0.42 6.85 1.98
CA ALA A 117 1.84 6.54 1.84
C ALA A 117 2.69 7.31 2.87
N ARG A 118 2.41 8.61 3.06
CA ARG A 118 3.09 9.42 4.08
C ARG A 118 2.84 8.89 5.49
N ARG A 119 1.59 8.50 5.80
CA ARG A 119 1.22 7.97 7.13
C ARG A 119 1.88 6.62 7.40
N LEU A 120 1.84 5.71 6.43
CA LEU A 120 2.50 4.40 6.52
C LEU A 120 4.00 4.57 6.73
N ARG A 121 4.66 5.41 5.92
CA ARG A 121 6.09 5.65 6.06
C ARG A 121 6.46 6.17 7.46
N ALA A 122 5.66 7.07 8.03
CA ALA A 122 5.89 7.57 9.38
C ALA A 122 5.71 6.49 10.46
N LEU A 123 4.66 5.66 10.35
CA LEU A 123 4.38 4.58 11.30
C LEU A 123 5.47 3.49 11.27
N LEU A 124 5.91 3.11 10.07
CA LEU A 124 6.86 2.02 9.83
C LEU A 124 8.33 2.43 10.00
N ALA A 125 8.64 3.73 9.85
CA ALA A 125 9.94 4.26 10.22
C ALA A 125 10.06 4.44 11.75
N GLY A 126 8.96 4.76 12.43
CA GLY A 126 8.92 4.97 13.88
C GLY A 126 8.83 3.70 14.72
N SER A 127 8.52 2.54 14.13
CA SER A 127 8.44 1.25 14.83
C SER A 127 9.79 0.62 15.19
N GLN A 128 10.91 1.34 14.98
CA GLN A 128 12.27 0.92 15.32
C GLN A 128 12.79 1.50 16.66
N GLY A 129 11.88 1.85 17.58
CA GLY A 129 12.22 2.43 18.89
C GLY A 129 11.54 1.72 20.05
#